data_AF-A0AA39CVF3-F1
#
_entry.id   AF-A0AA39CVF3-F1
#
_cell.length_a   1.000
_cell.length_b   1.000
_cell.length_c   1.000
_cell.angle_alpha   90.00
_cell.angle_beta   90.00
_cell.angle_gamma   90.00
#
_symmetry.space_group_name_H-M   'P 1'
#
loop_
_entity.id
_entity.type
_entity.pdbx_description
1 polymer ?
#
loop_
_entity_poly.entity_id
_entity_poly.type
_entity_poly.pdbx_seq_one_letter_code
_entity_poly.pdbx_strand_id
1 'polypeptide(L)'
;MSTSWFQKTFTLPSKSRGSYLITDHVESSLPEIKDYKVGILNLFIQHTSCALSLNENWDSDVREDMSDALDRIAPEDRKGNLYRHSAEGLDDMPVRSKSYTFPT
;
A
#
# COMPACT_ATOMS: atom_id res chain seq x y z
N MET A 1 -22.74 17.81 21.38
CA MET A 1 -21.71 16.76 21.31
C MET A 1 -20.76 17.14 20.19
N SER A 2 -19.50 17.48 20.50
CA SER A 2 -18.53 17.82 19.46
C SER A 2 -18.16 16.54 18.72
N THR A 3 -18.50 16.43 17.44
CA THR A 3 -18.05 15.35 16.57
C THR A 3 -16.56 15.55 16.30
N SER A 4 -15.71 14.87 17.06
CA SER A 4 -14.26 14.90 16.86
C SER A 4 -13.87 14.02 15.68
N TRP A 5 -14.29 14.40 14.48
CA TRP A 5 -13.83 13.78 13.24
C TRP A 5 -12.67 14.60 12.70
N PHE A 6 -11.50 13.96 12.60
CA PHE A 6 -10.30 14.58 12.05
C PHE A 6 -9.94 13.91 10.72
N GLN A 7 -9.62 14.71 9.71
CA GLN A 7 -9.17 14.22 8.42
C GLN A 7 -7.96 15.03 7.96
N LYS A 8 -6.93 14.34 7.49
CA LYS A 8 -5.71 14.96 7.00
C LYS A 8 -5.18 14.15 5.82
N THR A 9 -4.68 14.86 4.82
CA THR A 9 -3.99 14.29 3.67
C THR A 9 -2.50 14.55 3.83
N PHE A 10 -1.68 13.54 3.62
CA PHE A 10 -0.22 13.65 3.61
C PHE A 10 0.37 12.78 2.50
N THR A 11 1.61 13.05 2.13
CA THR A 11 2.29 12.39 1.01
C THR A 11 3.41 11.49 1.54
N LEU A 12 3.51 10.29 0.99
CA LEU A 12 4.61 9.38 1.24
C LEU A 12 5.75 9.59 0.22
N PRO A 13 7.02 9.39 0.60
CA PRO A 13 8.13 9.49 -0.35
C PRO A 13 8.00 8.41 -1.44
N SER A 14 8.40 8.74 -2.67
CA SER A 14 8.45 7.76 -3.75
C SER A 14 9.50 6.68 -3.44
N LYS A 15 9.13 5.43 -3.70
CA LYS A 15 9.99 4.26 -3.56
C LYS A 15 9.92 3.43 -4.84
N SER A 16 10.95 2.63 -5.08
CA SER A 16 10.92 1.60 -6.12
C SER A 16 9.86 0.53 -5.79
N ARG A 17 9.68 -0.45 -6.68
CA ARG A 17 8.81 -1.60 -6.41
C ARG A 17 9.26 -2.33 -5.13
N GLY A 18 8.31 -2.65 -4.26
CA GLY A 18 8.54 -3.43 -3.04
C GLY A 18 7.53 -3.14 -1.94
N SER A 19 7.69 -3.82 -0.81
CA SER A 19 6.93 -3.58 0.42
C SER A 19 7.75 -2.75 1.40
N TYR A 20 7.16 -1.65 1.89
CA TYR A 20 7.84 -0.71 2.78
C TYR A 20 7.02 -0.47 4.05
N LEU A 21 7.72 -0.30 5.17
CA LEU A 21 7.10 0.16 6.40
C LEU A 21 6.81 1.64 6.32
N ILE A 22 5.58 2.01 6.64
CA ILE A 22 5.13 3.40 6.68
C ILE A 22 4.62 3.83 8.05
N THR A 23 4.70 2.97 9.07
CA THR A 23 4.17 3.25 10.43
C THR A 23 4.70 4.59 10.97
N ASP A 24 6.01 4.80 10.93
CA ASP A 24 6.63 6.05 11.40
C ASP A 24 6.18 7.27 10.59
N HIS A 25 5.92 7.08 9.29
CA HIS A 25 5.41 8.17 8.43
C HIS A 25 3.96 8.51 8.78
N VAL A 26 3.13 7.52 9.09
CA VAL A 26 1.75 7.72 9.53
C VAL A 26 1.72 8.40 10.90
N GLU A 27 2.50 7.92 11.87
CA GLU A 27 2.54 8.48 13.23
C GLU A 27 3.09 9.91 13.27
N SER A 28 4.13 10.21 12.48
CA SER A 28 4.67 11.57 12.36
C SER A 28 3.71 12.52 11.63
N SER A 29 2.97 12.02 10.64
CA SER A 29 1.99 12.83 9.89
C SER A 29 0.72 13.09 10.67
N LEU A 30 0.36 12.20 11.61
CA LEU A 30 -0.83 12.29 12.45
C LEU A 30 -0.42 12.34 13.93
N PRO A 31 0.10 13.44 14.47
CA PRO A 31 0.34 13.54 15.91
C PRO A 31 -0.95 13.47 16.74
N GLU A 32 -2.10 13.82 16.14
CA GLU A 32 -3.40 13.95 16.78
C GLU A 32 -3.97 12.61 17.27
N ILE A 33 -3.53 11.45 16.73
CA ILE A 33 -3.95 10.12 17.23
C ILE A 33 -3.62 9.95 18.72
N LYS A 34 -2.58 10.61 19.24
CA LYS A 34 -2.19 10.53 20.66
C LYS A 34 -3.24 11.10 21.61
N ASP A 35 -4.11 11.99 21.12
CA ASP A 35 -5.19 12.60 21.91
C ASP A 35 -6.41 11.68 22.05
N TYR A 36 -6.48 10.60 21.26
CA TYR A 36 -7.56 9.63 21.30
C TYR A 36 -7.14 8.37 22.06
N LYS A 37 -7.89 8.03 23.12
CA LYS A 37 -7.71 6.75 23.83
C LYS A 37 -8.25 5.56 23.03
N VAL A 38 -9.37 5.77 22.33
CA VAL A 38 -10.05 4.77 21.49
C VAL A 38 -10.68 5.51 20.32
N GLY A 39 -10.50 5.00 19.10
CA GLY A 39 -11.05 5.59 17.88
C GLY A 39 -10.93 4.64 16.70
N ILE A 40 -11.38 5.10 15.52
CA ILE A 40 -11.23 4.39 14.25
C ILE A 40 -10.34 5.25 13.36
N LEU A 41 -9.24 4.67 12.87
CA LEU A 41 -8.38 5.28 11.87
C LEU A 41 -8.70 4.65 10.51
N ASN A 42 -9.14 5.48 9.56
CA ASN A 42 -9.28 5.08 8.16
C ASN A 42 -8.10 5.68 7.38
N LEU A 43 -7.25 4.82 6.83
CA LEU A 43 -6.21 5.22 5.89
C LEU A 43 -6.69 4.85 4.50
N PHE A 44 -6.64 5.81 3.58
CA PHE A 44 -7.03 5.61 2.19
C PHE A 44 -5.90 6.08 1.28
N ILE A 45 -5.45 5.19 0.39
CA ILE A 45 -4.40 5.51 -0.57
C ILE A 45 -5.01 6.00 -1.88
N GLN A 46 -4.71 7.25 -2.25
CA GLN A 46 -5.24 7.90 -3.46
C GLN A 46 -4.41 7.55 -4.70
N HIS A 47 -4.09 6.26 -4.88
CA HIS A 47 -3.29 5.78 -6.00
C HIS A 47 -3.75 4.40 -6.43
N THR A 48 -3.77 4.13 -7.74
CA THR A 48 -4.28 2.87 -8.30
C THR A 48 -3.20 1.78 -8.38
N SER A 49 -1.94 2.16 -8.23
CA SER A 49 -0.78 1.28 -8.40
C SER A 49 -0.07 0.94 -7.08
N CYS A 50 -0.67 1.24 -5.93
CA CYS A 50 -0.17 0.79 -4.63
C CYS A 50 -1.34 0.54 -3.69
N ALA A 51 -1.06 -0.24 -2.64
CA ALA A 51 -2.04 -0.63 -1.65
C ALA A 51 -1.43 -0.61 -0.25
N LEU A 52 -2.29 -0.55 0.76
CA LEU A 52 -1.91 -0.64 2.16
C LEU A 52 -2.16 -2.07 2.65
N SER A 53 -1.22 -2.59 3.43
CA SER A 53 -1.41 -3.87 4.11
C SER A 53 -0.95 -3.75 5.55
N LEU A 54 -1.62 -4.50 6.43
CA LEU A 54 -1.21 -4.69 7.81
C LEU A 54 -0.62 -6.09 7.92
N ASN A 55 0.63 -6.17 8.40
CA ASN A 55 1.34 -7.43 8.53
C ASN A 55 2.26 -7.38 9.76
N GLU A 56 2.80 -8.53 10.13
CA GLU A 56 3.88 -8.64 11.12
C GLU A 56 5.14 -7.92 10.63
N ASN A 57 5.85 -7.28 11.56
CA ASN A 57 7.08 -6.53 11.28
C ASN A 57 8.26 -7.00 12.14
N TRP A 58 8.20 -8.22 12.69
CA TRP A 58 9.29 -8.76 13.50
C TRP A 58 10.44 -9.27 12.64
N ASP A 59 10.13 -9.90 11.51
CA ASP A 59 11.09 -10.51 10.60
C ASP A 59 11.16 -9.74 9.28
N SER A 60 12.38 -9.47 8.79
CA SER A 60 12.59 -8.86 7.48
C SER A 60 12.12 -9.77 6.34
N ASP A 61 12.17 -11.08 6.54
CA ASP A 61 11.86 -12.09 5.53
C ASP A 61 10.38 -12.04 5.14
N VAL A 62 9.49 -11.65 6.06
CA VAL A 62 8.05 -11.44 5.78
C VAL A 62 7.83 -10.43 4.65
N ARG A 63 8.69 -9.41 4.51
CA ARG A 63 8.58 -8.40 3.45
C ARG A 63 9.02 -8.95 2.10
N GLU A 64 10.06 -9.78 2.10
CA GLU A 64 10.54 -10.46 0.91
C GLU A 64 9.54 -11.52 0.46
N ASP A 65 9.03 -12.35 1.38
CA ASP A 65 7.98 -13.34 1.13
C ASP A 65 6.70 -12.72 0.57
N MET A 66 6.28 -11.56 1.09
CA MET A 66 5.13 -10.83 0.56
C MET A 66 5.38 -10.32 -0.86
N SER A 67 6.58 -9.82 -1.13
CA SER A 67 6.98 -9.35 -2.47
C SER A 67 6.99 -10.53 -3.45
N ASP A 68 7.56 -11.66 -3.04
CA ASP A 68 7.62 -12.90 -3.81
C ASP A 68 6.24 -13.51 -4.06
N ALA A 69 5.37 -13.53 -3.04
CA ALA A 69 4.00 -14.00 -3.16
C ALA A 69 3.22 -13.14 -4.17
N LEU A 70 3.36 -11.82 -4.11
CA LEU A 70 2.71 -10.92 -5.06
C LEU A 70 3.24 -11.09 -6.48
N ASP A 71 4.55 -11.28 -6.64
CA ASP A 71 5.15 -11.58 -7.94
C ASP A 71 4.67 -12.92 -8.52
N ARG A 72 4.31 -13.89 -7.67
CA ARG A 72 3.69 -15.16 -8.10
C ARG A 72 2.22 -15.00 -8.47
N ILE A 73 1.46 -14.19 -7.72
CA ILE A 73 0.02 -13.97 -7.94
C ILE A 73 -0.24 -13.14 -9.19
N ALA A 74 0.54 -12.07 -9.38
CA ALA A 74 0.41 -11.13 -10.48
C ALA A 74 1.79 -10.89 -11.11
N PRO A 75 2.29 -11.85 -11.91
CA PRO A 75 3.62 -11.78 -12.50
C PRO A 75 3.71 -10.64 -13.52
N GLU A 76 4.92 -10.09 -13.66
CA GLU A 76 5.23 -9.17 -14.74
C GLU A 76 5.12 -9.84 -16.10
N ASP A 77 4.53 -9.13 -17.06
CA ASP A 77 4.34 -9.64 -18.40
C ASP A 77 5.59 -9.46 -19.25
N ARG A 78 6.59 -10.29 -18.97
CA ARG A 78 7.88 -10.28 -19.66
C ARG A 78 7.78 -10.60 -21.17
N LYS A 79 6.67 -11.19 -21.62
CA LYS A 79 6.45 -11.60 -23.02
C LYS A 79 5.39 -10.77 -23.74
N GLY A 80 4.67 -9.89 -23.04
CA GLY A 80 3.57 -9.07 -23.58
C GLY A 80 2.28 -9.82 -23.90
N ASN A 81 2.10 -11.03 -23.33
CA ASN A 81 1.02 -11.95 -23.68
C ASN A 81 0.10 -12.30 -22.50
N LEU A 82 0.47 -11.92 -21.27
CA LEU A 82 -0.31 -12.24 -20.08
C LEU A 82 -1.48 -11.27 -19.87
N TYR A 83 -1.31 -9.98 -20.18
CA TYR A 83 -2.38 -9.00 -19.99
C TYR A 83 -2.81 -8.37 -21.30
N ARG A 84 -4.14 -8.24 -21.49
CA ARG A 84 -4.71 -7.54 -22.65
C ARG A 84 -4.57 -6.02 -22.58
N HIS A 85 -4.36 -5.49 -21.37
CA HIS A 85 -4.17 -4.08 -21.14
C HIS A 85 -2.67 -3.81 -21.02
N SER A 86 -2.10 -3.23 -22.08
CA SER A 86 -0.65 -3.01 -22.23
C SER A 86 -0.33 -1.59 -22.70
N ALA A 87 -1.31 -0.69 -22.66
CA ALA A 87 -1.20 0.66 -23.22
C ALA A 87 -0.33 1.60 -22.36
N GLU A 88 -0.15 1.29 -21.07
CA GLU A 88 0.52 2.16 -20.09
C GLU A 88 1.91 1.64 -19.66
N GLY A 89 2.36 0.49 -20.21
CA GLY A 89 3.65 -0.12 -19.86
C GLY A 89 3.54 -1.62 -19.58
N LEU A 90 4.69 -2.29 -19.42
CA LEU A 90 4.75 -3.72 -19.13
C LEU A 90 4.45 -4.05 -17.65
N ASP A 91 4.54 -3.05 -16.77
CA ASP A 91 4.36 -3.14 -15.31
C ASP A 91 2.95 -2.74 -14.85
N ASP A 92 2.17 -2.07 -15.70
CA ASP A 92 0.90 -1.47 -15.32
C ASP A 92 -0.13 -2.47 -14.77
N MET A 93 -0.48 -3.50 -15.55
CA MET A 93 -1.43 -4.53 -15.11
C MET A 93 -0.94 -5.37 -13.92
N PRO A 94 0.32 -5.85 -13.87
CA PRO A 94 0.85 -6.51 -12.69
C PRO A 94 0.64 -5.69 -11.41
N VAL A 95 0.96 -4.40 -11.45
CA VAL A 95 0.88 -3.52 -10.27
C VAL A 95 -0.58 -3.25 -9.89
N ARG A 96 -1.47 -3.04 -10.88
CA ARG A 96 -2.91 -2.86 -10.65
C ARG A 96 -3.55 -4.12 -10.03
N SER A 97 -3.19 -5.31 -10.52
CA SER A 97 -3.65 -6.58 -9.96
C SER A 97 -3.15 -6.84 -8.54
N LYS A 98 -1.90 -6.46 -8.23
CA LYS A 98 -1.38 -6.51 -6.85
C LYS A 98 -2.13 -5.57 -5.93
N SER A 99 -2.46 -4.37 -6.41
CA SER A 99 -3.27 -3.41 -5.66
C SER A 99 -4.64 -3.98 -5.30
N TYR A 100 -5.35 -4.65 -6.22
CA TYR A 100 -6.62 -5.32 -5.89
C TYR A 100 -6.52 -6.43 -4.83
N THR A 101 -5.34 -7.04 -4.66
CA THR A 101 -5.14 -8.11 -3.67
C THR A 101 -5.16 -7.56 -2.24
N PHE A 102 -4.83 -6.29 -2.05
CA PHE A 102 -4.89 -5.60 -0.76
C PHE A 102 -5.84 -4.41 -0.84
N PRO A 103 -6.98 -4.44 -0.14
CA PRO A 103 -7.93 -3.32 -0.21
C PRO A 103 -7.27 -2.01 0.24
N THR A 104 -7.56 -0.94 -0.50
CA THR A 104 -7.13 0.44 -0.23
C THR A 104 -7.68 1.01 1.06
#